data_AF-A0A653DTW1-F1
#
_entry.id   AF-A0A653DTW1-F1
#
_cell.length_a   1.000
_cell.length_b   1.000
_cell.length_c   1.000
_cell.angle_alpha   90.00
_cell.angle_beta   90.00
_cell.angle_gamma   90.00
#
_symmetry.space_group_name_H-M   'P 1'
#
loop_
_entity.id
_entity.type
_entity.pdbx_description
1 polymer ?
#
loop_
_entity_poly.entity_id
_entity_poly.type
_entity_poly.pdbx_seq_one_letter_code
_entity_poly.pdbx_strand_id
1 'polypeptide(L)' 'MFDLFKTDLYRKHFLEILNMYEGATIPVYTDGSKSDDKVGSEFTTNEQSHYWKLDRASSIFTAELYAI' A
#
# COMPACT_ATOMS: atom_id res chain seq x y z
N MET A 1 -10.60 -18.47 15.63
CA MET A 1 -11.42 -17.61 16.52
C MET A 1 -10.57 -16.60 17.29
N PHE A 2 -9.38 -16.96 17.80
CA PHE A 2 -8.47 -16.01 18.49
C PHE A 2 -7.85 -14.91 17.59
N ASP A 3 -7.68 -15.17 16.30
CA ASP A 3 -6.99 -14.24 15.38
C ASP A 3 -7.83 -13.02 14.98
N LEU A 4 -9.15 -13.21 14.85
CA LEU A 4 -10.11 -12.15 14.51
C LEU A 4 -10.11 -11.02 15.57
N PHE A 5 -10.09 -11.39 16.85
CA PHE A 5 -10.05 -10.41 17.95
C PHE A 5 -8.80 -9.54 17.96
N LYS A 6 -7.64 -10.09 17.56
CA LYS A 6 -6.39 -9.31 17.45
C LYS A 6 -6.46 -8.33 16.29
N THR A 7 -6.95 -8.78 15.13
CA THR A 7 -7.10 -7.92 13.95
C THR A 7 -8.05 -6.75 14.23
N ASP A 8 -9.17 -7.01 14.93
CA ASP A 8 -10.12 -5.96 15.30
C ASP A 8 -9.51 -4.93 16.28
N LEU A 9 -8.67 -5.39 17.23
CA LEU A 9 -7.95 -4.50 18.15
C LEU A 9 -6.95 -3.60 17.42
N TYR A 10 -6.12 -4.16 16.54
CA TYR A 10 -5.14 -3.38 15.78
C TYR A 10 -5.80 -2.41 14.81
N ARG A 11 -6.87 -2.83 14.14
CA ARG A 11 -7.67 -1.95 13.28
C ARG A 11 -8.23 -0.79 14.09
N LYS A 12 -8.78 -1.06 15.28
CA LYS A 12 -9.31 -0.02 16.16
C LYS A 12 -8.21 0.98 16.57
N HIS A 13 -7.06 0.52 17.04
CA HIS A 13 -5.95 1.40 17.42
C HIS A 13 -5.42 2.23 16.25
N PHE A 14 -5.33 1.63 15.06
CA PHE A 14 -4.96 2.36 13.86
C PHE A 14 -5.96 3.48 13.54
N LEU A 15 -7.26 3.21 13.60
CA LEU A 15 -8.30 4.22 13.39
C LEU A 15 -8.29 5.30 14.47
N GLU A 16 -8.01 4.96 15.73
CA GLU A 16 -7.84 5.94 16.82
C GLU A 16 -6.68 6.89 16.51
N ILE A 17 -5.53 6.37 16.09
CA ILE A 17 -4.38 7.20 15.67
C ILE A 17 -4.74 8.07 14.48
N LEU A 18 -5.33 7.49 13.43
CA LEU A 18 -5.75 8.28 12.25
C LEU A 18 -6.69 9.42 12.63
N ASN A 19 -7.66 9.18 13.51
CA ASN A 19 -8.61 10.19 13.96
C ASN A 19 -7.94 11.32 14.77
N MET A 20 -6.82 11.06 15.45
CA MET A 20 -6.04 12.11 16.11
C MET A 20 -5.40 13.10 15.13
N TYR A 21 -5.26 12.71 13.86
CA TYR A 21 -4.67 13.53 12.80
C TYR A 21 -5.69 13.84 11.69
N GLU A 22 -6.99 13.85 12.02
CA GLU A 22 -8.06 14.13 11.07
C GLU A 22 -7.79 15.45 10.29
N GLY A 23 -7.84 15.37 8.96
CA GLY A 23 -7.54 16.48 8.06
C GLY A 23 -6.04 16.78 7.83
N ALA A 24 -5.13 16.13 8.55
CA ALA A 24 -3.68 16.26 8.38
C ALA A 24 -3.02 15.02 7.72
N THR A 25 -3.80 13.98 7.42
CA THR A 25 -3.33 12.76 6.76
C THR A 25 -3.72 12.72 5.29
N ILE A 26 -2.81 12.26 4.43
CA ILE A 26 -3.09 11.97 3.02
C ILE A 26 -3.11 10.44 2.84
N PRO A 27 -4.21 9.84 2.39
CA PRO A 27 -4.22 8.42 2.08
C PRO A 27 -3.31 8.15 0.87
N VAL A 28 -2.48 7.12 1.00
CA VAL A 28 -1.62 6.62 -0.08
C VAL A 28 -2.00 5.16 -0.30
N TYR A 29 -2.34 4.81 -1.53
CA TYR A 29 -2.64 3.44 -1.94
C TYR A 29 -1.52 2.96 -2.85
N THR A 30 -0.87 1.86 -2.49
CA THR A 30 0.27 1.29 -3.21
C THR A 30 -0.15 0.01 -3.92
N ASP A 31 0.41 -0.25 -5.10
CA ASP A 31 0.21 -1.49 -5.84
C ASP A 31 1.47 -1.88 -6.62
N GLY A 32 1.79 -3.17 -6.61
CA GLY A 32 2.82 -3.78 -7.45
C GLY A 32 2.21 -4.79 -8.40
N SER A 33 2.62 -4.79 -9.66
CA SER A 33 2.10 -5.74 -10.65
C SER A 33 3.21 -6.42 -11.44
N LYS A 34 2.97 -7.69 -11.80
CA LYS A 34 3.86 -8.48 -12.64
C LYS A 34 3.04 -9.33 -13.62
N SER A 35 3.34 -9.18 -14.90
CA SER A 35 2.93 -10.08 -15.98
C SER A 35 4.15 -10.84 -16.52
N ASP A 36 3.93 -11.70 -17.52
CA ASP A 36 5.01 -12.45 -18.18
C ASP A 36 6.10 -11.53 -18.77
N ASP A 37 5.73 -10.32 -19.20
CA ASP A 37 6.60 -9.42 -19.95
C ASP A 37 6.84 -8.05 -19.31
N LYS A 38 6.22 -7.76 -18.16
CA LYS A 38 6.27 -6.44 -17.51
C LYS A 38 6.25 -6.57 -15.99
N VAL A 39 6.90 -5.62 -15.34
CA VAL A 39 6.80 -5.39 -13.91
C VAL A 39 6.56 -3.90 -13.71
N GLY A 40 5.57 -3.55 -12.92
CA GLY A 40 5.18 -2.17 -12.62
C GLY A 40 4.97 -1.98 -11.14
N SER A 41 5.17 -0.76 -10.68
CA SER A 41 4.93 -0.32 -9.31
C SER A 41 4.24 1.03 -9.36
N GLU A 42 3.21 1.24 -8.55
CA GLU A 42 2.45 2.47 -8.50
C GLU A 42 2.09 2.83 -7.05
N PHE A 43 2.05 4.12 -6.75
CA PHE A 43 1.20 4.60 -5.67
C PHE A 43 0.30 5.73 -6.15
N THR A 44 -0.86 5.84 -5.52
CA THR A 44 -1.81 6.90 -5.78
C THR A 44 -2.22 7.59 -4.48
N THR A 45 -2.33 8.91 -4.53
CA THR A 45 -2.92 9.75 -3.50
C THR A 45 -4.23 10.34 -4.04
N ASN A 46 -4.95 11.09 -3.22
CA ASN A 46 -6.16 11.78 -3.67
C ASN A 46 -5.93 12.76 -4.85
N GLU A 47 -4.70 13.19 -5.08
CA GLU A 47 -4.36 14.23 -6.04
C GLU A 47 -3.66 13.69 -7.28
N GLN A 48 -2.85 12.64 -7.12
CA GLN A 48 -1.94 12.19 -8.17
C GLN A 48 -1.58 10.70 -8.03
N SER A 49 -1.37 10.07 -9.18
CA SER A 49 -0.76 8.76 -9.32
C SER A 49 0.69 8.90 -9.78
N HIS A 50 1.57 8.08 -9.21
CA HIS A 50 2.95 7.92 -9.63
C HIS A 50 3.24 6.46 -9.91
N TYR A 51 3.81 6.19 -11.08
CA TYR A 51 4.10 4.82 -11.51
C TYR A 51 5.50 4.69 -12.08
N TRP A 52 6.06 3.49 -11.93
CA TRP A 52 7.36 3.10 -12.42
C TRP A 52 7.28 1.76 -13.14
N LYS A 53 7.96 1.70 -14.29
CA LYS A 53 8.28 0.44 -14.93
C LYS A 53 9.59 -0.08 -14.33
N LEU A 54 9.54 -1.27 -13.75
CA LEU A 54 10.72 -1.94 -13.20
C LEU A 54 11.34 -2.89 -14.22
N ASP A 55 12.55 -3.36 -13.92
CA ASP A 55 13.19 -4.40 -14.73
C ASP A 55 12.33 -5.68 -14.75
N ARG A 56 12.29 -6.38 -15.89
CA ARG A 56 11.52 -7.62 -16.06
C ARG A 56 11.93 -8.73 -15.09
N ALA A 57 13.19 -8.74 -14.65
CA ALA A 57 13.72 -9.67 -13.67
C ALA A 57 13.22 -9.38 -12.24
N SER A 58 12.66 -8.20 -11.99
CA SER A 58 12.10 -7.83 -10.68
C SER A 58 10.97 -8.79 -10.30
N SER A 59 10.94 -9.20 -9.04
CA SER A 59 9.86 -10.05 -8.52
C SER A 59 8.60 -9.22 -8.27
N ILE A 60 7.44 -9.88 -8.14
CA ILE A 60 6.22 -9.21 -7.67
C ILE A 60 6.43 -8.57 -6.29
N PHE A 61 7.15 -9.26 -5.40
CA PHE A 61 7.49 -8.74 -4.08
C PHE A 61 8.33 -7.46 -4.15
N THR A 62 9.28 -7.38 -5.09
CA THR A 62 10.07 -6.17 -5.33
C THR A 62 9.19 -5.02 -5.81
N ALA A 63 8.20 -5.30 -6.67
CA ALA A 63 7.30 -4.27 -7.19
C ALA A 63 6.41 -3.67 -6.11
N GLU A 64 5.85 -4.52 -5.24
CA GLU A 64 5.06 -4.11 -4.08
C GLU A 64 5.90 -3.31 -3.08
N LEU A 65 7.12 -3.77 -2.78
CA LEU A 65 7.99 -3.06 -1.84
C LEU A 65 8.49 -1.72 -2.40
N TYR A 66 8.69 -1.62 -3.71
CA TYR A 66 9.08 -0.37 -4.37
C TYR A 66 7.95 0.67 -4.40
N ALA A 67 6.70 0.24 -4.26
CA ALA A 67 5.55 1.13 -4.24
C ALA A 67 5.41 1.90 -2.90
N ILE A 68 6.11 1.44 -1.85
CA ILE A 68 6.15 2.02 -0.50
C ILE A 68 7.37 2.95 -0.36
#